data_AF-A0A4U9W9R5-F1
#
_entry.id   AF-A0A4U9W9R5-F1
#
_cell.length_a   1.000
_cell.length_b   1.000
_cell.length_c   1.000
_cell.angle_alpha   90.00
_cell.angle_beta   90.00
_cell.angle_gamma   90.00
#
_symmetry.space_group_name_H-M   'P 1'
#
loop_
_entity.id
_entity.type
_entity.pdbx_description
1 polymer ?
#
loop_
_entity_poly.entity_id
_entity_poly.type
_entity_poly.pdbx_seq_one_letter_code
_entity_poly.pdbx_strand_id
1 'polypeptide(L)' 'MRTSLLMLLWLAAISPVAHAADWLSWRKVGDASLTWGPFTVYTSQLSTPDGRYHGPEQDQALMITYKRDIDRDQLVESHS' A
#
# COMPACT_ATOMS: atom_id res chain seq x y z
N MET A 1 27.35 36.23 -7.75
CA MET A 1 27.46 35.29 -6.61
C MET A 1 26.37 35.52 -5.56
N ARG A 2 26.22 36.73 -4.99
CA ARG A 2 25.22 37.03 -3.94
C ARG A 2 23.75 36.83 -4.39
N THR A 3 23.42 37.24 -5.61
CA THR A 3 22.07 37.07 -6.20
C THR A 3 21.76 35.61 -6.54
N SER A 4 22.74 34.85 -7.01
CA SER A 4 22.62 33.42 -7.27
C SER A 4 22.29 32.62 -6.00
N LEU A 5 22.90 33.01 -4.87
CA LEU A 5 22.63 32.38 -3.57
C LEU A 5 21.20 32.65 -3.09
N LEU A 6 20.73 33.89 -3.24
CA LEU A 6 19.35 34.27 -2.91
C LEU A 6 18.32 33.54 -3.77
N MET A 7 18.60 33.36 -5.07
CA MET A 7 17.72 32.63 -5.98
C MET A 7 17.66 31.13 -5.64
N LEU A 8 18.80 30.52 -5.27
CA LEU A 8 18.85 29.14 -4.77
C LEU A 8 18.09 28.97 -3.45
N LEU A 9 18.23 29.93 -2.53
CA LEU A 9 17.51 29.91 -1.26
C LEU A 9 16.00 29.99 -1.45
N TRP A 10 15.56 30.78 -2.44
CA TRP A 10 14.14 30.91 -2.77
C TRP A 10 13.59 29.65 -3.47
N LEU A 11 14.36 29.02 -4.35
CA LEU A 11 13.97 27.74 -4.97
C LEU A 11 13.82 26.63 -3.92
N ALA A 12 14.71 26.57 -2.93
CA ALA A 12 14.62 25.57 -1.86
C ALA A 12 13.39 25.76 -0.96
N ALA A 13 12.91 27.00 -0.78
CA ALA A 13 11.72 27.30 0.03
C ALA A 13 10.40 26.86 -0.63
N ILE A 14 10.39 26.58 -1.93
CA ILE A 14 9.19 26.16 -2.68
C ILE A 14 9.15 24.63 -2.82
N SER A 15 10.09 23.90 -2.21
CA SER A 15 10.09 22.44 -2.25
C SER A 15 8.79 21.92 -1.65
N PRO A 16 7.96 21.17 -2.40
CA PRO A 16 6.79 20.54 -1.83
C PRO A 16 7.27 19.57 -0.75
N VAL A 17 6.81 19.78 0.48
CA VAL A 17 7.04 18.82 1.55
C VAL A 17 6.26 17.58 1.16
N ALA A 18 6.96 16.55 0.69
CA ALA A 18 6.36 15.25 0.44
C ALA A 18 6.06 14.61 1.82
N HIS A 19 4.82 14.74 2.28
CA HIS A 19 4.37 14.03 3.46
C HIS A 19 4.21 12.58 3.06
N ALA A 20 5.03 11.69 3.64
CA ALA A 20 4.73 10.27 3.59
C ALA A 20 3.37 10.08 4.28
N ALA A 21 2.38 9.63 3.53
CA ALA A 21 1.10 9.27 4.10
C ALA A 21 1.33 8.20 5.17
N ASP A 22 0.84 8.41 6.40
CA ASP A 22 0.82 7.38 7.43
C ASP A 22 -0.33 6.41 7.16
N TRP A 23 -0.21 5.68 6.05
CA TRP A 23 -1.22 4.75 5.56
C TRP A 23 -1.47 3.58 6.52
N LEU A 24 -0.57 3.33 7.48
CA LEU A 24 -0.76 2.36 8.55
C LEU A 24 -1.92 2.77 9.49
N SER A 25 -2.17 4.07 9.64
CA SER A 25 -3.25 4.62 10.47
C SER A 25 -4.61 4.64 9.78
N TRP A 26 -4.66 4.39 8.46
CA TRP A 26 -5.86 4.54 7.66
C TRP A 26 -6.90 3.47 7.95
N ARG A 27 -8.17 3.84 7.77
CA ARG A 27 -9.29 2.96 8.12
C ARG A 27 -9.54 1.95 6.99
N LYS A 28 -9.68 0.69 7.38
CA LYS A 28 -10.05 -0.41 6.50
C LYS A 28 -11.40 -0.15 5.82
N VAL A 29 -11.44 -0.31 4.50
CA VAL A 29 -12.68 -0.28 3.69
C VAL A 29 -13.05 -1.65 3.15
N GLY A 30 -12.09 -2.57 3.04
CA GLY A 30 -12.34 -3.93 2.58
C GLY A 30 -11.17 -4.86 2.83
N ASP A 31 -11.44 -6.16 2.73
CA ASP A 31 -10.43 -7.21 2.70
C ASP A 31 -10.85 -8.35 1.79
N ALA A 32 -9.86 -9.11 1.35
CA ALA A 32 -10.06 -10.34 0.62
C ALA A 32 -8.97 -11.35 1.00
N SER A 33 -9.24 -12.62 0.76
CA SER A 33 -8.26 -13.69 0.88
C SER A 33 -8.20 -14.43 -0.44
N LEU A 34 -6.99 -14.64 -0.97
CA LEU A 34 -6.79 -15.58 -2.08
C LEU A 34 -6.58 -16.96 -1.47
N THR A 35 -7.43 -17.90 -1.87
CA THR A 35 -7.34 -19.30 -1.47
C THR A 35 -7.10 -20.16 -2.69
N TRP A 36 -6.19 -21.11 -2.58
CA TRP A 36 -5.91 -22.11 -3.60
C TRP A 36 -5.96 -23.49 -2.95
N GLY A 37 -6.98 -24.27 -3.32
CA GLY A 37 -7.33 -25.50 -2.60
C GLY A 37 -7.65 -25.23 -1.13
N PRO A 38 -7.07 -25.97 -0.17
CA PRO A 38 -7.28 -25.74 1.26
C PRO A 38 -6.42 -24.60 1.83
N PHE A 39 -5.54 -23.98 1.04
CA PHE A 39 -4.58 -22.99 1.52
C PHE A 39 -5.00 -21.56 1.23
N THR A 40 -5.00 -20.71 2.25
CA THR A 40 -4.98 -19.26 2.02
C THR A 40 -3.57 -18.84 1.62
N VAL A 41 -3.41 -18.33 0.41
CA VAL A 41 -2.12 -17.89 -0.15
C VAL A 41 -1.72 -16.54 0.45
N TYR A 42 -2.66 -15.59 0.42
CA TYR A 42 -2.46 -14.28 1.04
C TYR A 42 -3.79 -13.71 1.51
N THR A 43 -3.69 -12.74 2.43
CA THR A 43 -4.78 -11.82 2.74
C THR A 43 -4.43 -10.44 2.17
N SER A 44 -5.44 -9.73 1.70
CA SER A 44 -5.31 -8.36 1.21
C SER A 44 -6.28 -7.46 1.96
N GLN A 45 -5.85 -6.24 2.30
CA GLN A 45 -6.66 -5.23 2.95
C GLN A 45 -6.55 -3.92 2.17
N LEU A 46 -7.70 -3.33 1.86
CA LEU A 46 -7.80 -1.98 1.31
C LEU A 46 -8.18 -1.02 2.43
N SER A 47 -7.46 0.09 2.55
CA SER A 47 -7.71 1.16 3.51
C SER A 47 -7.75 2.52 2.81
N THR A 48 -8.56 3.44 3.32
CA THR A 48 -8.64 4.84 2.87
C THR A 48 -8.54 5.79 4.08
N PRO A 49 -8.14 7.06 3.88
CA PRO A 49 -8.01 8.01 4.98
C PRO A 49 -9.28 8.19 5.81
N ASP A 50 -10.45 8.22 5.16
CA ASP A 50 -11.76 8.44 5.78
C ASP A 50 -12.53 7.13 6.06
N GLY A 51 -12.00 5.99 5.60
CA GLY A 51 -12.63 4.69 5.70
C GLY A 51 -13.91 4.54 4.89
N ARG A 52 -14.08 5.35 3.83
CA ARG A 52 -15.08 5.15 2.80
C ARG A 52 -14.40 5.02 1.45
N TYR A 53 -14.96 4.18 0.58
CA TYR A 53 -14.48 4.03 -0.78
C TYR A 53 -15.24 4.98 -1.69
N HIS A 54 -14.52 5.95 -2.28
CA HIS A 54 -15.09 6.93 -3.22
C HIS A 54 -14.65 6.71 -4.68
N GLY A 55 -13.93 5.61 -4.97
CA GLY A 55 -13.44 5.29 -6.30
C GLY A 55 -11.92 5.40 -6.43
N PRO A 56 -11.38 5.17 -7.63
CA PRO A 56 -9.94 5.04 -7.86
C PRO A 56 -9.15 6.36 -7.74
N GLU A 57 -9.82 7.51 -7.87
CA GLU A 57 -9.18 8.84 -7.75
C GLU A 57 -8.85 9.21 -6.29
N GLN A 58 -9.40 8.48 -5.32
CA GLN A 58 -9.11 8.65 -3.90
C GLN A 58 -7.80 7.96 -3.54
N ASP A 59 -7.05 8.56 -2.61
CA ASP A 59 -5.91 7.93 -1.94
C ASP A 59 -6.32 6.62 -1.26
N GLN A 60 -5.57 5.56 -1.56
CA GLN A 60 -5.85 4.19 -1.12
C GLN A 60 -4.55 3.49 -0.75
N ALA A 61 -4.61 2.64 0.26
CA ALA A 61 -3.52 1.77 0.66
C ALA A 61 -3.94 0.31 0.57
N LEU A 62 -3.20 -0.49 -0.20
CA LEU A 62 -3.39 -1.93 -0.33
C LEU A 62 -2.25 -2.66 0.39
N MET A 63 -2.59 -3.39 1.46
CA MET A 63 -1.66 -4.26 2.16
C MET A 63 -1.90 -5.71 1.74
N ILE A 64 -0.86 -6.42 1.29
CA ILE A 64 -0.91 -7.84 0.96
C ILE A 64 0.03 -8.60 1.90
N THR A 65 -0.54 -9.53 2.67
CA THR A 65 0.20 -10.36 3.63
C THR A 65 0.29 -11.79 3.10
N TYR A 66 1.49 -12.18 2.66
CA TYR A 66 1.79 -13.52 2.19
C TYR A 66 1.96 -14.49 3.35
N LYS A 67 1.32 -15.66 3.27
CA LYS A 67 1.58 -16.75 4.21
C LYS A 67 2.81 -17.52 3.74
N ARG A 68 3.93 -17.44 4.49
CA ARG A 68 5.18 -18.16 4.18
C ARG A 68 5.10 -19.67 4.39
N ASP A 69 4.13 -20.13 5.19
CA ASP A 69 3.99 -21.53 5.63
C ASP A 69 3.00 -22.33 4.77
N ILE A 70 2.92 -22.00 3.47
CA ILE A 70 2.26 -22.92 2.54
C ILE A 70 3.29 -24.01 2.28
N ASP A 71 3.13 -25.13 2.99
CA ASP A 71 3.98 -26.29 2.87
C ASP A 71 4.09 -26.66 1.38
N ARG A 72 5.28 -26.52 0.81
CA ARG A 72 5.50 -26.58 -0.64
C ARG A 72 5.03 -27.92 -1.22
N ASP A 73 5.00 -28.94 -0.38
CA ASP A 73 4.61 -30.31 -0.72
C ASP A 73 3.09 -30.48 -0.83
N GLN A 74 2.28 -29.60 -0.22
CA GLN A 74 0.81 -29.63 -0.38
C GLN A 74 0.33 -28.82 -1.59
N LEU A 75 1.24 -28.13 -2.29
CA LEU A 75 0.95 -27.38 -3.52
C LEU A 75 0.83 -28.25 -4.79
N VAL A 76 0.95 -29.57 -4.69
CA VAL A 76 1.01 -30.47 -5.86
C VAL A 76 -0.27 -31.32 -6.02
N GLU A 77 -1.13 -31.40 -5.00
CA GLU A 77 -2.27 -32.34 -4.99
C GLU A 77 -3.57 -31.85 -5.65
N SER A 78 -3.64 -30.60 -6.16
CA SER A 78 -4.89 -30.06 -6.70
C SER A 78 -4.98 -29.98 -8.23
N HIS A 79 -4.01 -30.54 -8.96
CA HIS A 79 -4.07 -30.65 -10.43
C HIS A 79 -3.90 -32.11 -10.87
N SER A 80 -4.98 -32.89 -10.76
CA SER A 80 -5.19 -34.16 -11.45
C SER A 80 -6.62 -34.24 -11.96
#